data_AF-A0NG94-F1
#
_entry.id   AF-A0NG94-F1
#
_cell.length_a   1.000
_cell.length_b   1.000
_cell.length_c   1.000
_cell.angle_alpha   90.00
_cell.angle_beta   90.00
_cell.angle_gamma   90.00
#
_symmetry.space_group_name_H-M   'P 1'
#
loop_
_entity.id
_entity.type
_entity.pdbx_description
1 polymer ?
#
loop_
_entity_poly.entity_id
_entity_poly.type
_entity_poly.pdbx_seq_one_letter_code
_entity_poly.pdbx_strand_id
1 'polypeptide(L)'
;MNASYGGEWPDPTIDLEVWLLSDYHYIPGEIREAGAIANPGRFGLFLPKALIRKEDNFPKPLIYTLFQEDSNNHRYYDFIKKFDISQPVLESIYRYAERKCDNDCDDYGMFVPTQCAQGVKCALVLAPHYEDTRFLVQHITEMNFQLKVIWLGDRLKLGIRQLMNTYGGDRKNGKKFLVFHWTPSEVINTRTMEYVPITMPRCEDMIASNDTGCKYEMTPLLKYYGKKFREADYAFNSLILTHFEEQSMQQIFDLYDAHEPEIMRVREEGDPDQTRVAEIYNQIACEWMRAQESTWMRWKPEDPKEEVYIGGIFPLTGMGPSYLGIAPAALLAQDHINGNGTILPNYELTVQQNDGQCRADTVMKSFISYYIQQTRMIGILGPACSETVEPIAGVSKHFRMAVISYSAEGAFLSDREKYPFFFRTIGENRQYEHVYAQLLQRMNWRRVAALTEDGQKATEYISYMETLLKERSIELISNKKFPRDRTDTEMNQPTQTHTLFAYLPKQYLLDLKSKSAKIIIADVDDKVARVIMCEAYKLETTARPEL
;
A
#
# COMPACT_ATOMS: atom_id res chain seq x y z
N MET A 1 -16.44 38.66 31.78
CA MET A 1 -16.65 38.00 30.48
C MET A 1 -15.61 36.90 30.38
N ASN A 2 -16.07 35.65 30.40
CA ASN A 2 -15.25 34.46 30.52
C ASN A 2 -14.37 34.26 29.27
N ALA A 3 -13.07 34.08 29.49
CA ALA A 3 -12.17 33.46 28.52
C ALA A 3 -12.31 31.95 28.65
N SER A 4 -13.22 31.36 27.87
CA SER A 4 -13.25 29.94 27.56
C SER A 4 -12.90 29.77 26.08
N TYR A 5 -11.61 29.78 25.77
CA TYR A 5 -11.09 29.19 24.54
C TYR A 5 -10.13 28.08 24.96
N GLY A 6 -10.70 26.99 25.48
CA GLY A 6 -10.06 25.68 25.40
C GLY A 6 -10.13 25.28 23.94
N GLY A 7 -9.10 25.60 23.17
CA GLY A 7 -9.04 25.27 21.75
C GLY A 7 -9.08 23.76 21.58
N GLU A 8 -10.13 23.25 20.93
CA GLU A 8 -10.03 22.02 20.16
C GLU A 8 -8.91 22.24 19.13
N TRP A 9 -7.77 21.59 19.37
CA TRP A 9 -6.61 21.63 18.47
C TRP A 9 -6.89 20.79 17.21
N PRO A 10 -6.28 21.16 16.06
CA PRO A 10 -6.79 20.83 14.75
C PRO A 10 -6.67 19.34 14.41
N ASP A 11 -7.42 18.96 13.37
CA ASP A 11 -7.34 17.69 12.67
C ASP A 11 -5.89 17.22 12.49
N PRO A 12 -5.64 15.89 12.45
CA PRO A 12 -4.30 15.32 12.28
C PRO A 12 -3.45 16.09 11.25
N THR A 13 -2.50 16.89 11.74
CA THR A 13 -1.66 17.77 10.92
C THR A 13 -0.25 17.20 10.80
N ILE A 14 0.36 17.38 9.63
CA ILE A 14 1.76 17.08 9.34
C ILE A 14 2.46 18.36 8.89
N ASP A 15 3.75 18.47 9.21
CA ASP A 15 4.66 19.46 8.66
C ASP A 15 5.92 18.72 8.20
N LEU A 16 6.33 18.95 6.96
CA LEU A 16 7.44 18.23 6.34
C LEU A 16 8.76 18.99 6.37
N GLU A 17 8.74 20.28 6.71
CA GLU A 17 9.86 21.19 6.46
C GLU A 17 10.10 22.18 7.61
N VAL A 18 10.14 21.67 8.84
CA VAL A 18 10.43 22.53 10.00
C VAL A 18 11.93 22.74 10.16
N TRP A 19 12.31 24.02 10.18
CA TRP A 19 13.66 24.49 10.45
C TRP A 19 13.82 24.68 11.96
N LEU A 20 14.53 23.79 12.62
CA LEU A 20 14.90 23.97 14.01
C LEU A 20 16.36 24.35 14.13
N LEU A 21 16.61 25.47 14.82
CA LEU A 21 17.95 25.83 15.21
C LEU A 21 18.50 24.77 16.16
N SER A 22 19.81 24.52 16.07
CA SER A 22 20.50 23.50 16.87
C SER A 22 20.38 23.70 18.39
N ASP A 23 20.07 24.92 18.83
CA ASP A 23 19.92 25.37 20.21
C ASP A 23 18.45 25.50 20.66
N TYR A 24 17.48 25.40 19.74
CA TYR A 24 16.05 25.50 20.06
C TYR A 24 15.44 24.12 20.31
N HIS A 25 15.25 23.76 21.58
CA HIS A 25 14.78 22.42 21.98
C HIS A 25 13.33 22.37 22.49
N TYR A 26 12.56 23.45 22.40
CA TYR A 26 11.19 23.45 22.89
C TYR A 26 10.23 22.95 21.82
N ILE A 27 9.89 21.66 21.88
CA ILE A 27 8.83 21.05 21.08
C ILE A 27 7.61 20.84 22.00
N PRO A 28 6.42 21.39 21.68
CA PRO A 28 5.20 21.16 22.44
C PRO A 28 4.91 19.66 22.63
N GLY A 29 4.38 19.25 23.78
CA GLY A 29 4.20 17.82 24.12
C GLY A 29 3.21 17.06 23.23
N GLU A 30 2.35 17.79 22.53
CA GLU A 30 1.36 17.34 21.55
C GLU A 30 1.95 17.11 20.15
N ILE A 31 3.15 17.60 19.88
CA ILE A 31 3.85 17.46 18.61
C ILE A 31 4.97 16.42 18.76
N ARG A 32 5.20 15.63 17.72
CA ARG A 32 6.24 14.59 17.68
C ARG A 32 7.06 14.71 16.40
N GLU A 33 8.34 14.41 16.51
CA GLU A 33 9.28 14.35 15.39
C GLU A 33 9.14 13.00 14.65
N ALA A 34 9.21 13.04 13.33
CA ALA A 34 9.14 11.89 12.40
C ALA A 34 10.44 11.67 11.61
N GLY A 35 11.56 12.24 12.07
CA GLY A 35 12.87 12.17 11.42
C GLY A 35 13.04 13.18 10.28
N ALA A 36 14.18 13.10 9.58
CA ALA A 36 14.55 14.07 8.55
C ALA A 36 13.88 13.82 7.18
N ILE A 37 13.47 14.90 6.51
CA ILE A 37 12.88 14.84 5.16
C ILE A 37 13.94 14.69 4.06
N ALA A 38 15.15 15.20 4.29
CA ALA A 38 16.26 15.20 3.35
C ALA A 38 17.60 15.28 4.09
N ASN A 39 18.71 15.24 3.36
CA ASN A 39 20.03 15.51 3.92
C ASN A 39 20.10 16.94 4.53
N PRO A 40 20.83 17.13 5.65
CA PRO A 40 20.99 18.44 6.27
C PRO A 40 21.54 19.48 5.30
N GLY A 41 21.19 20.75 5.53
CA GLY A 41 21.69 21.89 4.77
C GLY A 41 22.27 22.98 5.66
N ARG A 42 22.75 24.06 5.06
CA ARG A 42 23.24 25.24 5.80
C ARG A 42 23.25 26.48 4.94
N PHE A 43 23.29 27.65 5.56
CA PHE A 43 23.66 28.88 4.87
C PHE A 43 25.17 28.94 4.64
N GLY A 44 25.58 29.63 3.58
CA GLY A 44 26.99 29.87 3.30
C GLY A 44 27.21 30.96 2.24
N LEU A 45 28.47 31.37 2.11
CA LEU A 45 28.94 32.22 1.02
C LEU A 45 29.52 31.36 -0.11
N PHE A 46 29.12 31.67 -1.34
CA PHE A 46 29.46 30.90 -2.52
C PHE A 46 30.03 31.81 -3.60
N LEU A 47 31.15 31.40 -4.19
CA LEU A 47 31.80 32.08 -5.31
C LEU A 47 31.52 31.32 -6.61
N PRO A 48 30.86 31.93 -7.62
CA PRO A 48 30.71 31.30 -8.92
C PRO A 48 32.06 30.85 -9.49
N LYS A 49 32.20 29.56 -9.79
CA LYS A 49 33.47 28.95 -10.21
C LYS A 49 33.98 29.54 -11.53
N ALA A 50 33.07 29.95 -12.41
CA ALA A 50 33.40 30.61 -13.68
C ALA A 50 34.13 31.96 -13.50
N LEU A 51 34.08 32.58 -12.31
CA LEU A 51 34.82 33.81 -12.00
C LEU A 51 36.25 33.54 -11.48
N ILE A 52 36.59 32.28 -11.17
CA ILE A 52 37.90 31.87 -10.67
C ILE A 52 38.80 31.52 -11.85
N ARG A 53 39.92 32.24 -11.99
CA ARG A 53 40.89 32.00 -13.07
C ARG A 53 42.06 31.16 -12.60
N LYS A 54 42.77 30.57 -13.55
CA LYS A 54 44.03 29.85 -13.26
C LYS A 54 45.09 30.76 -12.60
N GLU A 55 45.06 32.05 -12.91
CA GLU A 55 45.96 33.07 -12.35
C GLU A 55 45.55 33.51 -10.94
N ASP A 56 44.30 33.25 -10.53
CA ASP A 56 43.85 33.53 -9.18
C ASP A 56 44.45 32.46 -8.24
N ASN A 57 45.58 32.80 -7.62
CA ASN A 57 46.23 31.97 -6.61
C ASN A 57 45.46 31.98 -5.29
N PHE A 58 44.23 31.47 -5.31
CA PHE A 58 43.39 31.35 -4.13
C PHE A 58 43.78 30.14 -3.28
N PRO A 59 43.77 30.28 -1.94
CA PRO A 59 43.92 29.13 -1.06
C PRO A 59 42.76 28.16 -1.28
N LYS A 60 43.05 26.86 -1.12
CA LYS A 60 42.07 25.78 -1.19
C LYS A 60 42.12 25.03 0.15
N PRO A 61 41.11 25.19 1.04
CA PRO A 61 39.83 25.89 0.85
C PRO A 61 39.92 27.43 0.92
N LEU A 62 38.93 28.11 0.34
CA LEU A 62 38.69 29.55 0.56
C LEU A 62 38.08 29.73 1.95
N ILE A 63 38.66 30.61 2.78
CA ILE A 63 38.25 30.79 4.18
C ILE A 63 37.75 32.21 4.39
N TYR A 64 36.75 32.39 5.25
CA TYR A 64 36.12 33.68 5.54
C TYR A 64 37.11 34.76 5.97
N THR A 65 38.23 34.40 6.63
CA THR A 65 39.25 35.35 7.13
C THR A 65 39.90 36.18 6.03
N LEU A 66 39.84 35.72 4.77
CA LEU A 66 40.28 36.51 3.61
C LEU A 66 39.44 37.77 3.37
N PHE A 67 38.26 37.85 3.99
CA PHE A 67 37.37 39.00 3.93
C PHE A 67 37.42 39.82 5.23
N GLN A 68 38.38 39.58 6.12
CA GLN A 68 38.71 40.45 7.25
C GLN A 68 39.94 41.29 6.92
N GLU A 69 39.98 42.53 7.37
CA GLU A 69 41.12 43.41 7.07
C GLU A 69 42.42 42.85 7.65
N ASP A 70 43.46 42.72 6.81
CA ASP A 70 44.80 42.35 7.23
C ASP A 70 45.80 43.42 6.76
N SER A 71 46.06 44.39 7.64
CA SER A 71 46.97 45.51 7.40
C SER A 71 48.43 45.07 7.22
N ASN A 72 48.80 43.88 7.68
CA ASN A 72 50.17 43.36 7.58
C ASN A 72 50.41 42.60 6.26
N ASN A 73 49.36 42.23 5.54
CA ASN A 73 49.44 41.47 4.31
C ASN A 73 49.25 42.37 3.08
N HIS A 74 50.37 42.74 2.45
CA HIS A 74 50.34 43.57 1.24
C HIS A 74 49.54 42.96 0.08
N ARG A 75 49.34 41.63 0.04
CA ARG A 75 48.53 40.95 -0.98
C ARG A 75 47.03 41.01 -0.70
N TYR A 76 46.63 41.44 0.50
CA TYR A 76 45.23 41.58 0.90
C TYR A 76 44.49 42.58 0.00
N TYR A 77 45.07 43.76 -0.19
CA TYR A 77 44.48 44.81 -1.01
C TYR A 77 44.27 44.37 -2.47
N ASP A 78 45.21 43.59 -3.02
CA ASP A 78 45.07 42.99 -4.35
C ASP A 78 43.97 41.92 -4.40
N PHE A 79 43.75 41.19 -3.30
CA PHE A 79 42.67 40.22 -3.19
C PHE A 79 41.30 40.91 -3.13
N ILE A 80 41.07 41.80 -2.16
CA ILE A 80 39.74 42.41 -1.95
C ILE A 80 39.33 43.30 -3.13
N LYS A 81 40.30 43.93 -3.82
CA LYS A 81 40.07 44.70 -5.05
C LYS A 81 39.48 43.85 -6.18
N LYS A 82 39.67 42.53 -6.20
CA LYS A 82 39.01 41.64 -7.17
C LYS A 82 37.51 41.52 -6.92
N PHE A 83 37.07 41.73 -5.68
CA PHE A 83 35.65 41.64 -5.27
C PHE A 83 34.94 42.99 -5.18
N ASP A 84 35.69 44.10 -5.25
CA ASP A 84 35.11 45.44 -5.28
C ASP A 84 34.48 45.76 -6.65
N ILE A 85 33.15 45.69 -6.69
CA ILE A 85 32.32 46.02 -7.85
C ILE A 85 32.16 47.54 -7.97
N SER A 86 32.36 48.06 -9.18
CA SER A 86 32.24 49.49 -9.48
C SER A 86 30.79 49.98 -9.43
N GLN A 87 30.58 51.23 -9.03
CA GLN A 87 29.26 51.85 -8.89
C GLN A 87 28.35 51.71 -10.14
N PRO A 88 28.82 51.92 -11.38
CA PRO A 88 27.94 51.78 -12.56
C PRO A 88 27.40 50.35 -12.76
N VAL A 89 28.14 49.34 -12.31
CA VAL A 89 27.70 47.94 -12.39
C VAL A 89 26.74 47.61 -11.24
N LEU A 90 26.97 48.16 -10.05
CA LEU A 90 26.02 48.10 -8.92
C LEU A 90 24.67 48.72 -9.28
N GLU A 91 24.67 49.89 -9.94
CA GLU A 91 23.44 50.54 -10.41
C GLU A 91 22.62 49.66 -11.35
N SER A 92 23.28 48.79 -12.13
CA SER A 92 22.58 47.86 -13.04
C SER A 92 21.78 46.76 -12.32
N ILE A 93 22.09 46.49 -11.05
CA ILE A 93 21.39 45.47 -10.24
C ILE A 93 20.45 46.07 -9.19
N TYR A 94 20.52 47.37 -8.89
CA TYR A 94 19.58 48.05 -7.96
C TYR A 94 18.12 47.93 -8.39
N ARG A 95 17.84 47.77 -9.69
CA ARG A 95 16.49 47.49 -10.19
C ARG A 95 15.89 46.17 -9.67
N TYR A 96 16.73 45.26 -9.20
CA TYR A 96 16.33 43.96 -8.65
C TYR A 96 16.30 43.94 -7.12
N ALA A 97 16.73 45.01 -6.46
CA ALA A 97 16.86 45.03 -5.01
C ALA A 97 15.52 45.08 -4.28
N GLU A 98 15.46 44.41 -3.14
CA GLU A 98 14.37 44.57 -2.19
C GLU A 98 14.51 45.90 -1.46
N ARG A 99 13.42 46.67 -1.41
CA ARG A 99 13.41 47.97 -0.71
C ARG A 99 12.92 47.88 0.74
N LYS A 100 12.67 46.67 1.23
CA LYS A 100 12.14 46.40 2.57
C LYS A 100 13.23 45.74 3.43
N CYS A 101 14.16 46.54 3.95
CA CYS A 101 15.21 46.08 4.86
C CYS A 101 15.41 47.03 6.06
N ASP A 102 14.28 47.58 6.54
CA ASP A 102 14.16 48.45 7.71
C ASP A 102 15.26 49.53 7.77
N ASN A 103 15.98 49.64 8.89
CA ASN A 103 17.05 50.62 9.11
C ASN A 103 18.45 50.05 8.81
N ASP A 104 18.53 48.79 8.37
CA ASP A 104 19.81 48.09 8.16
C ASP A 104 20.41 48.33 6.78
N CYS A 105 19.66 48.94 5.86
CA CYS A 105 20.08 49.16 4.47
C CYS A 105 19.81 50.59 4.00
N ASP A 106 20.44 50.96 2.88
CA ASP A 106 20.13 52.19 2.16
C ASP A 106 18.86 52.09 1.28
N ASP A 107 18.49 53.19 0.62
CA ASP A 107 17.35 53.27 -0.30
C ASP A 107 17.42 52.27 -1.48
N TYR A 108 18.59 51.65 -1.70
CA TYR A 108 18.86 50.68 -2.77
C TYR A 108 18.90 49.24 -2.24
N GLY A 109 18.48 49.00 -1.00
CA GLY A 109 18.46 47.66 -0.41
C GLY A 109 19.86 47.12 -0.10
N MET A 110 20.84 47.99 0.07
CA MET A 110 22.23 47.63 0.29
C MET A 110 22.69 47.98 1.71
N PHE A 111 23.22 47.00 2.42
CA PHE A 111 23.94 47.20 3.67
C PHE A 111 25.43 47.40 3.39
N VAL A 112 25.98 48.49 3.91
CA VAL A 112 27.41 48.81 3.85
C VAL A 112 27.91 48.97 5.28
N PRO A 113 28.76 48.06 5.79
CA PRO A 113 29.25 48.16 7.14
C PRO A 113 30.27 49.30 7.27
N THR A 114 30.52 49.78 8.49
CA THR A 114 31.36 50.96 8.74
C THR A 114 32.81 50.79 8.26
N GLN A 115 33.35 49.57 8.34
CA GLN A 115 34.67 49.20 7.80
C GLN A 115 34.75 49.26 6.27
N CYS A 116 33.61 49.35 5.56
CA CYS A 116 33.53 49.55 4.12
C CYS A 116 33.28 51.02 3.73
N ALA A 117 33.11 51.91 4.70
CA ALA A 117 32.95 53.33 4.46
C ALA A 117 34.31 54.00 4.11
N GLN A 118 34.28 55.22 3.59
CA GLN A 118 35.48 56.07 3.38
C GLN A 118 36.51 55.54 2.36
N GLY A 119 36.07 54.82 1.32
CA GLY A 119 36.92 54.43 0.19
C GLY A 119 37.65 53.09 0.35
N VAL A 120 37.41 52.39 1.47
CA VAL A 120 37.85 51.01 1.68
C VAL A 120 37.11 50.08 0.71
N LYS A 121 37.83 49.10 0.16
CA LYS A 121 37.30 48.17 -0.85
C LYS A 121 36.63 47.00 -0.17
N CYS A 122 35.41 46.67 -0.57
CA CYS A 122 34.65 45.57 0.02
C CYS A 122 34.02 44.67 -1.03
N ALA A 123 33.92 43.40 -0.70
CA ALA A 123 33.32 42.39 -1.55
C ALA A 123 31.80 42.55 -1.58
N LEU A 124 31.21 42.43 -2.77
CA LEU A 124 29.77 42.41 -2.94
C LEU A 124 29.21 41.01 -2.68
N VAL A 125 28.20 40.93 -1.82
CA VAL A 125 27.40 39.73 -1.53
C VAL A 125 25.98 39.95 -2.03
N LEU A 126 25.48 39.05 -2.87
CA LEU A 126 24.07 38.98 -3.25
C LEU A 126 23.33 38.02 -2.30
N ALA A 127 22.27 38.49 -1.66
CA ALA A 127 21.45 37.72 -0.72
C ALA A 127 20.00 37.57 -1.22
N PRO A 128 19.25 36.54 -0.76
CA PRO A 128 17.84 36.35 -1.07
C PRO A 128 16.98 37.37 -0.28
N HIS A 129 15.87 36.94 0.31
CA HIS A 129 14.96 37.79 1.08
C HIS A 129 15.64 38.34 2.34
N TYR A 130 15.39 39.61 2.65
CA TYR A 130 15.92 40.26 3.85
C TYR A 130 15.47 39.55 5.14
N GLU A 131 14.19 39.24 5.28
CA GLU A 131 13.66 38.61 6.50
C GLU A 131 14.35 37.28 6.84
N ASP A 132 14.68 36.49 5.82
CA ASP A 132 15.33 35.18 5.99
C ASP A 132 16.82 35.31 6.34
N THR A 133 17.45 36.44 5.99
CA THR A 133 18.92 36.59 6.03
C THR A 133 19.43 37.84 6.75
N ARG A 134 18.57 38.62 7.41
CA ARG A 134 18.94 39.84 8.16
C ARG A 134 19.99 39.61 9.25
N PHE A 135 20.09 38.39 9.78
CA PHE A 135 21.14 38.00 10.73
C PHE A 135 22.57 38.25 10.19
N LEU A 136 22.75 38.31 8.88
CA LEU A 136 24.02 38.67 8.24
C LEU A 136 24.59 40.01 8.73
N VAL A 137 23.74 41.00 9.03
CA VAL A 137 24.17 42.33 9.47
C VAL A 137 24.96 42.24 10.77
N GLN A 138 24.42 41.50 11.74
CA GLN A 138 25.08 41.27 13.03
C GLN A 138 26.37 40.48 12.85
N HIS A 139 26.33 39.42 12.03
CA HIS A 139 27.48 38.57 11.76
C HIS A 139 28.64 39.31 11.08
N ILE A 140 28.33 40.17 10.10
CA ILE A 140 29.33 40.99 9.39
C ILE A 140 29.95 42.03 10.33
N THR A 141 29.13 42.63 11.20
CA THR A 141 29.58 43.66 12.13
C THR A 141 30.46 43.08 13.23
N GLU A 142 30.05 41.98 13.86
CA GLU A 142 30.83 41.31 14.91
C GLU A 142 32.16 40.78 14.37
N MET A 143 32.13 40.11 13.23
CA MET A 143 33.34 39.51 12.63
C MET A 143 34.18 40.52 11.85
N ASN A 144 33.79 41.80 11.81
CA ASN A 144 34.47 42.86 11.08
C ASN A 144 34.75 42.48 9.60
N PHE A 145 33.76 41.91 8.93
CA PHE A 145 33.88 41.50 7.53
C PHE A 145 33.83 42.70 6.57
N GLN A 146 34.71 42.72 5.57
CA GLN A 146 34.69 43.65 4.43
C GLN A 146 33.71 43.18 3.35
N LEU A 147 32.46 42.96 3.75
CA LEU A 147 31.36 42.49 2.91
C LEU A 147 30.24 43.54 2.90
N LYS A 148 29.86 44.01 1.71
CA LYS A 148 28.62 44.77 1.49
C LYS A 148 27.55 43.85 0.92
N VAL A 149 26.35 43.90 1.46
CA VAL A 149 25.27 42.96 1.13
C VAL A 149 24.17 43.71 0.40
N ILE A 150 23.66 43.14 -0.68
CA ILE A 150 22.44 43.61 -1.34
C ILE A 150 21.41 42.48 -1.35
N TRP A 151 20.23 42.76 -0.84
CA TRP A 151 19.11 41.81 -0.85
C TRP A 151 18.34 41.94 -2.15
N LEU A 152 18.19 40.83 -2.86
CA LEU A 152 17.52 40.76 -4.14
C LEU A 152 16.23 39.92 -4.08
N GLY A 153 15.94 39.28 -2.95
CA GLY A 153 14.72 38.48 -2.77
C GLY A 153 14.54 37.44 -3.85
N ASP A 154 13.32 37.37 -4.40
CA ASP A 154 12.97 36.50 -5.52
C ASP A 154 13.79 36.81 -6.79
N ARG A 155 14.37 38.02 -6.92
CA ARG A 155 15.13 38.44 -8.10
C ARG A 155 16.64 38.13 -7.98
N LEU A 156 17.07 37.36 -6.97
CA LEU A 156 18.47 36.98 -6.78
C LEU A 156 19.14 36.41 -8.04
N LYS A 157 18.51 35.42 -8.69
CA LYS A 157 19.03 34.82 -9.92
C LYS A 157 19.19 35.85 -11.06
N LEU A 158 18.38 36.91 -11.10
CA LEU A 158 18.48 37.98 -12.12
C LEU A 158 19.72 38.83 -11.88
N GLY A 159 19.98 39.17 -10.61
CA GLY A 159 21.22 39.86 -10.23
C GLY A 159 22.47 39.03 -10.53
N ILE A 160 22.45 37.73 -10.21
CA ILE A 160 23.54 36.81 -10.52
C ILE A 160 23.79 36.79 -12.04
N ARG A 161 22.74 36.59 -12.85
CA ARG A 161 22.83 36.56 -14.32
C ARG A 161 23.39 37.86 -14.89
N GLN A 162 22.93 39.01 -14.38
CA GLN A 162 23.41 40.33 -14.80
C GLN A 162 24.92 40.53 -14.53
N LEU A 163 25.39 40.12 -13.34
CA LEU A 163 26.81 40.19 -13.01
C LEU A 163 27.64 39.17 -13.78
N MET A 164 27.12 37.95 -14.00
CA MET A 164 27.77 36.94 -14.83
C MET A 164 27.91 37.38 -16.30
N ASN A 165 26.90 38.05 -16.86
CA ASN A 165 27.02 38.64 -18.21
C ASN A 165 28.10 39.74 -18.28
N THR A 166 28.34 40.43 -17.17
CA THR A 166 29.33 41.51 -17.07
C THR A 166 30.75 40.98 -16.83
N TYR A 167 30.91 39.96 -15.97
CA TYR A 167 32.22 39.51 -15.48
C TYR A 167 32.57 38.04 -15.75
N GLY A 168 31.59 37.20 -16.08
CA GLY A 168 31.74 35.75 -16.28
C GLY A 168 32.50 35.32 -17.55
N GLY A 169 32.83 36.26 -18.45
CA GLY A 169 33.68 35.99 -19.61
C GLY A 169 35.19 36.12 -19.34
N ASP A 170 36.00 35.78 -20.33
CA ASP A 170 37.48 35.80 -20.27
C ASP A 170 38.08 37.22 -20.39
N ARG A 171 37.57 38.15 -19.58
CA ARG A 171 37.97 39.58 -19.58
C ARG A 171 39.09 39.80 -18.57
N LYS A 172 40.31 40.16 -18.96
CA LYS A 172 41.47 40.36 -18.03
C LYS A 172 41.17 41.10 -16.70
N ASN A 173 40.20 42.02 -16.64
CA ASN A 173 39.79 42.74 -15.42
C ASN A 173 38.45 42.31 -14.80
N GLY A 174 38.02 41.06 -14.98
CA GLY A 174 36.77 40.53 -14.41
C GLY A 174 36.77 40.59 -12.88
N LYS A 175 35.72 41.20 -12.33
CA LYS A 175 35.48 41.24 -10.88
C LYS A 175 34.77 39.98 -10.42
N LYS A 176 34.81 39.75 -9.11
CA LYS A 176 34.21 38.61 -8.42
C LYS A 176 33.13 39.12 -7.49
N PHE A 177 32.09 38.33 -7.27
CA PHE A 177 31.05 38.61 -6.29
C PHE A 177 30.70 37.29 -5.59
N LEU A 178 30.06 37.42 -4.44
CA LEU A 178 29.63 36.30 -3.63
C LEU A 178 28.12 36.19 -3.66
N VAL A 179 27.62 34.97 -3.53
CA VAL A 179 26.21 34.66 -3.38
C VAL A 179 26.04 34.06 -1.99
N PHE A 180 25.18 34.65 -1.18
CA PHE A 180 24.77 34.08 0.10
C PHE A 180 23.48 33.30 -0.11
N HIS A 181 23.46 32.02 0.23
CA HIS A 181 22.25 31.20 0.08
C HIS A 181 22.31 29.95 0.96
N TRP A 182 21.18 29.26 1.06
CA TRP A 182 21.11 27.92 1.60
C TRP A 182 21.66 26.88 0.60
N THR A 183 22.34 25.86 1.09
CA THR A 183 22.70 24.64 0.33
C THR A 183 22.19 23.41 1.07
N PRO A 184 21.54 22.45 0.40
CA PRO A 184 21.27 22.43 -1.03
C PRO A 184 20.11 23.35 -1.47
N SER A 185 20.17 23.94 -2.66
CA SER A 185 19.10 24.79 -3.23
C SER A 185 19.15 24.87 -4.75
N GLU A 186 18.06 25.35 -5.37
CA GLU A 186 17.94 25.61 -6.80
C GLU A 186 18.86 26.73 -7.32
N VAL A 187 19.47 27.50 -6.41
CA VAL A 187 20.47 28.54 -6.75
C VAL A 187 21.89 27.98 -6.73
N ILE A 188 22.21 27.12 -5.76
CA ILE A 188 23.58 26.65 -5.51
C ILE A 188 23.87 25.30 -6.16
N ASN A 189 22.88 24.40 -6.24
CA ASN A 189 23.02 23.03 -6.75
C ASN A 189 22.52 22.86 -8.19
N THR A 190 22.44 23.97 -8.92
CA THR A 190 22.13 24.00 -10.35
C THR A 190 23.23 23.34 -11.18
N ARG A 191 22.86 22.68 -12.28
CA ARG A 191 23.83 22.18 -13.28
C ARG A 191 24.33 23.26 -14.22
N THR A 192 23.64 24.39 -14.26
CA THR A 192 23.97 25.50 -15.17
C THR A 192 25.19 26.29 -14.70
N MET A 193 25.49 26.25 -13.39
CA MET A 193 26.60 26.99 -12.80
C MET A 193 27.13 26.33 -11.53
N GLU A 194 28.44 26.05 -11.53
CA GLU A 194 29.12 25.53 -10.34
C GLU A 194 29.57 26.67 -9.40
N TYR A 195 29.50 26.40 -8.11
CA TYR A 195 29.95 27.32 -7.06
C TYR A 195 31.05 26.69 -6.20
N VAL A 196 31.94 27.54 -5.69
CA VAL A 196 32.94 27.17 -4.68
C VAL A 196 32.50 27.74 -3.33
N PRO A 197 32.25 26.90 -2.31
CA PRO A 197 31.87 27.38 -0.99
C PRO A 197 33.06 28.06 -0.30
N ILE A 198 32.77 29.10 0.46
CA ILE A 198 33.71 29.73 1.40
C ILE A 198 33.47 29.10 2.77
N THR A 199 34.54 28.63 3.39
CA THR A 199 34.51 28.13 4.75
C THR A 199 34.14 29.27 5.69
N MET A 200 32.94 29.19 6.28
CA MET A 200 32.41 30.14 7.25
C MET A 200 33.00 29.88 8.66
N PRO A 201 32.93 30.87 9.58
CA PRO A 201 33.32 30.67 10.98
C PRO A 201 32.47 29.58 11.65
N ARG A 202 33.03 28.96 12.69
CA ARG A 202 32.27 28.01 13.52
C ARG A 202 31.31 28.78 14.41
N CYS A 203 30.19 28.16 14.78
CA CYS A 203 29.18 28.81 15.62
C CYS A 203 29.76 29.32 16.95
N GLU A 204 30.64 28.54 17.59
CA GLU A 204 31.31 28.88 18.86
C GLU A 204 32.21 30.12 18.78
N ASP A 205 32.66 30.48 17.58
CA ASP A 205 33.54 31.62 17.35
C ASP A 205 32.74 32.95 17.20
N MET A 206 31.39 32.91 17.27
CA MET A 206 30.50 34.05 17.02
C MET A 206 29.41 34.18 18.10
N ILE A 207 29.48 35.24 18.89
CA ILE A 207 28.55 35.54 19.98
C ILE A 207 27.13 35.81 19.45
N ALA A 208 26.99 36.51 18.31
CA ALA A 208 25.70 36.76 17.66
C ALA A 208 24.97 35.48 17.25
N SER A 209 25.66 34.34 17.16
CA SER A 209 25.00 33.06 16.91
C SER A 209 24.12 32.61 18.08
N ASN A 210 24.33 33.11 19.30
CA ASN A 210 23.46 32.79 20.44
C ASN A 210 22.06 33.40 20.28
N ASP A 211 21.96 34.55 19.61
CA ASP A 211 20.70 35.26 19.43
C ASP A 211 20.05 34.93 18.07
N THR A 212 20.87 34.63 17.05
CA THR A 212 20.40 34.37 15.68
C THR A 212 20.39 32.89 15.28
N GLY A 213 21.04 32.04 16.07
CA GLY A 213 21.23 30.61 15.82
C GLY A 213 22.46 30.27 14.97
N CYS A 214 22.90 29.00 15.01
CA CYS A 214 24.06 28.49 14.27
C CYS A 214 23.80 28.31 12.75
N LYS A 215 23.65 29.41 12.00
CA LYS A 215 23.22 29.39 10.58
C LYS A 215 24.17 28.72 9.59
N TYR A 216 25.46 28.61 9.92
CA TYR A 216 26.50 28.04 9.04
C TYR A 216 26.81 26.57 9.34
N GLU A 217 26.21 26.00 10.38
CA GLU A 217 26.33 24.58 10.71
C GLU A 217 25.28 23.76 9.97
N MET A 218 25.57 22.47 9.78
CA MET A 218 24.65 21.55 9.13
C MET A 218 23.39 21.39 9.99
N THR A 219 22.27 21.88 9.48
CA THR A 219 20.96 21.87 10.15
C THR A 219 20.02 20.90 9.43
N PRO A 220 19.41 19.93 10.14
CA PRO A 220 18.48 18.99 9.53
C PRO A 220 17.14 19.65 9.22
N LEU A 221 16.51 19.23 8.13
CA LEU A 221 15.11 19.53 7.84
C LEU A 221 14.26 18.40 8.41
N LEU A 222 13.45 18.70 9.42
CA LEU A 222 12.74 17.69 10.21
C LEU A 222 11.25 17.68 9.93
N LYS A 223 10.69 16.47 9.94
CA LYS A 223 9.25 16.22 9.82
C LYS A 223 8.62 16.23 11.20
N TYR A 224 7.47 16.85 11.34
CA TYR A 224 6.67 16.88 12.56
C TYR A 224 5.23 16.46 12.32
N TYR A 225 4.60 15.88 13.33
CA TYR A 225 3.21 15.48 13.28
C TYR A 225 2.51 15.68 14.63
N GLY A 226 1.21 15.96 14.57
CA GLY A 226 0.36 15.99 15.77
C GLY A 226 0.16 14.59 16.35
N LYS A 227 0.20 14.44 17.67
CA LYS A 227 0.15 13.14 18.36
C LYS A 227 -0.98 12.21 17.90
N LYS A 228 -2.16 12.75 17.55
CA LYS A 228 -3.32 11.99 17.05
C LYS A 228 -3.10 11.37 15.66
N PHE A 229 -2.21 11.91 14.82
CA PHE A 229 -1.92 11.37 13.49
C PHE A 229 -1.40 9.93 13.54
N ARG A 230 -0.84 9.50 14.68
CA ARG A 230 -0.42 8.12 14.91
C ARG A 230 -1.57 7.09 14.82
N GLU A 231 -2.82 7.51 14.98
CA GLU A 231 -3.98 6.62 14.83
C GLU A 231 -4.21 6.21 13.37
N ALA A 232 -3.62 6.92 12.40
CA ALA A 232 -3.66 6.58 10.99
C ALA A 232 -2.39 5.82 10.57
N ASP A 233 -2.28 4.53 10.95
CA ASP A 233 -1.06 3.71 10.79
C ASP A 233 -0.45 3.77 9.39
N TYR A 234 -1.26 3.67 8.33
CA TYR A 234 -0.76 3.73 6.95
C TYR A 234 -0.14 5.09 6.61
N ALA A 235 -0.85 6.18 6.89
CA ALA A 235 -0.37 7.53 6.61
C ALA A 235 0.85 7.88 7.49
N PHE A 236 0.85 7.41 8.74
CA PHE A 236 1.97 7.55 9.66
C PHE A 236 3.22 6.82 9.16
N ASN A 237 3.10 5.55 8.80
CA ASN A 237 4.22 4.78 8.27
C ASN A 237 4.74 5.39 6.96
N SER A 238 3.84 5.89 6.10
CA SER A 238 4.24 6.63 4.90
C SER A 238 5.04 7.89 5.24
N LEU A 239 4.58 8.69 6.20
CA LEU A 239 5.30 9.88 6.67
C LEU A 239 6.72 9.54 7.16
N ILE A 240 6.89 8.45 7.91
CA ILE A 240 8.21 8.00 8.39
C ILE A 240 9.11 7.64 7.20
N LEU A 241 8.59 6.91 6.22
CA LEU A 241 9.34 6.45 5.04
C LEU A 241 9.67 7.57 4.03
N THR A 242 8.88 8.65 3.99
CA THR A 242 9.12 9.78 3.09
C THR A 242 10.48 10.42 3.39
N HIS A 243 11.39 10.31 2.43
CA HIS A 243 12.72 10.89 2.49
C HIS A 243 13.24 11.15 1.07
N PHE A 244 13.79 12.34 0.84
CA PHE A 244 14.40 12.74 -0.42
C PHE A 244 15.90 12.48 -0.38
N GLU A 245 16.32 11.38 -1.02
CA GLU A 245 17.73 11.08 -1.23
C GLU A 245 18.41 12.14 -2.12
N GLU A 246 19.73 12.26 -2.02
CA GLU A 246 20.53 13.25 -2.76
C GLU A 246 20.27 13.21 -4.28
N GLN A 247 20.18 12.00 -4.86
CA GLN A 247 19.87 11.85 -6.29
C GLN A 247 18.46 12.37 -6.62
N SER A 248 17.48 12.13 -5.75
CA SER A 248 16.11 12.61 -5.94
C SER A 248 16.03 14.13 -5.86
N MET A 249 16.78 14.73 -4.92
CA MET A 249 16.91 16.19 -4.82
C MET A 249 17.56 16.79 -6.07
N GLN A 250 18.62 16.18 -6.60
CA GLN A 250 19.26 16.67 -7.82
C GLN A 250 18.30 16.64 -9.02
N GLN A 251 17.46 15.61 -9.15
CA GLN A 251 16.43 15.57 -10.20
C GLN A 251 15.43 16.72 -10.09
N ILE A 252 15.07 17.12 -8.86
CA ILE A 252 14.21 18.29 -8.64
C ILE A 252 14.92 19.57 -9.08
N PHE A 253 16.19 19.75 -8.72
CA PHE A 253 16.99 20.90 -9.16
C PHE A 253 17.15 20.94 -10.68
N ASP A 254 17.30 19.79 -11.34
CA ASP A 254 17.38 19.69 -12.80
C ASP A 254 16.06 20.16 -13.47
N LEU A 255 14.91 19.89 -12.85
CA LEU A 255 13.61 20.43 -13.30
C LEU A 255 13.51 21.94 -13.05
N TYR A 256 13.97 22.45 -11.91
CA TYR A 256 14.04 23.89 -11.67
C TYR A 256 14.91 24.60 -12.72
N ASP A 257 16.04 24.01 -13.11
CA ASP A 257 16.91 24.53 -14.16
C ASP A 257 16.20 24.58 -15.52
N ALA A 258 15.43 23.54 -15.87
CA ALA A 258 14.68 23.47 -17.12
C ALA A 258 13.60 24.57 -17.22
N HIS A 259 12.93 24.87 -16.11
CA HIS A 259 11.87 25.88 -16.02
C HIS A 259 12.39 27.29 -15.65
N GLU A 260 13.68 27.43 -15.37
CA GLU A 260 14.29 28.70 -14.96
C GLU A 260 13.99 29.88 -15.91
N PRO A 261 14.10 29.74 -17.26
CA PRO A 261 13.82 30.87 -18.16
C PRO A 261 12.42 31.44 -18.01
N GLU A 262 11.43 30.57 -17.75
CA GLU A 262 10.05 30.97 -17.56
C GLU A 262 9.83 31.65 -16.21
N ILE A 263 10.34 31.06 -15.12
CA ILE A 263 10.30 31.64 -13.77
C ILE A 263 10.90 33.05 -13.79
N MET A 264 12.04 33.21 -14.46
CA MET A 264 12.77 34.47 -14.53
C MET A 264 12.00 35.53 -15.32
N ARG A 265 11.35 35.15 -16.42
CA ARG A 265 10.49 36.06 -17.20
C ARG A 265 9.32 36.57 -16.34
N VAL A 266 8.65 35.67 -15.60
CA VAL A 266 7.53 36.04 -14.71
C VAL A 266 8.01 37.01 -13.62
N ARG A 267 9.18 36.75 -13.01
CA ARG A 267 9.76 37.62 -11.98
C ARG A 267 10.19 39.00 -12.50
N GLU A 268 10.62 39.08 -13.77
CA GLU A 268 10.92 40.35 -14.44
C GLU A 268 9.67 41.16 -14.77
N GLU A 269 8.61 40.51 -15.26
CA GLU A 269 7.32 41.14 -15.56
C GLU A 269 6.60 41.64 -14.28
N GLY A 270 6.89 41.00 -13.15
CA GLY A 270 6.24 41.25 -11.86
C GLY A 270 5.08 40.28 -11.64
N ASP A 271 5.07 39.67 -10.45
CA ASP A 271 4.04 38.72 -10.00
C ASP A 271 3.54 39.14 -8.61
N PRO A 272 2.72 40.21 -8.53
CA PRO A 272 2.32 40.79 -7.25
C PRO A 272 1.54 39.82 -6.36
N ASP A 273 0.83 38.86 -6.97
CA ASP A 273 0.01 37.86 -6.28
C ASP A 273 0.74 36.52 -6.09
N GLN A 274 2.01 36.41 -6.50
CA GLN A 274 2.86 35.21 -6.44
C GLN A 274 2.24 33.92 -7.02
N THR A 275 1.20 34.06 -7.85
CA THR A 275 0.39 32.94 -8.33
C THR A 275 1.01 32.28 -9.56
N ARG A 276 1.57 33.09 -10.47
CA ARG A 276 2.15 32.57 -11.72
C ARG A 276 3.39 31.73 -11.44
N VAL A 277 4.25 32.15 -10.51
CA VAL A 277 5.42 31.35 -10.11
C VAL A 277 4.98 30.08 -9.38
N ALA A 278 3.96 30.16 -8.53
CA ALA A 278 3.42 28.99 -7.84
C ALA A 278 2.84 27.93 -8.81
N GLU A 279 2.19 28.35 -9.89
CA GLU A 279 1.72 27.44 -10.95
C GLU A 279 2.87 26.67 -11.61
N ILE A 280 4.00 27.33 -11.87
CA ILE A 280 5.20 26.68 -12.42
C ILE A 280 5.78 25.67 -11.42
N TYR A 281 5.81 26.02 -10.13
CA TYR A 281 6.27 25.08 -9.09
C TYR A 281 5.35 23.85 -8.98
N ASN A 282 4.03 24.04 -9.09
CA ASN A 282 3.08 22.92 -9.15
C ASN A 282 3.31 22.04 -10.38
N GLN A 283 3.66 22.63 -11.52
CA GLN A 283 4.02 21.88 -12.73
C GLN A 283 5.30 21.07 -12.51
N ILE A 284 6.36 21.67 -11.96
CA ILE A 284 7.61 20.99 -11.61
C ILE A 284 7.34 19.80 -10.68
N ALA A 285 6.54 20.01 -9.63
CA ALA A 285 6.16 18.95 -8.70
C ALA A 285 5.39 17.81 -9.42
N CYS A 286 4.46 18.15 -10.32
CA CYS A 286 3.71 17.16 -11.09
C CYS A 286 4.61 16.35 -12.04
N GLU A 287 5.54 17.00 -12.74
CA GLU A 287 6.52 16.36 -13.61
C GLU A 287 7.41 15.39 -12.81
N TRP A 288 7.91 15.82 -11.64
CA TRP A 288 8.70 14.96 -10.77
C TRP A 288 7.90 13.75 -10.28
N MET A 289 6.67 13.95 -9.79
CA MET A 289 5.81 12.86 -9.32
C MET A 289 5.53 11.81 -10.41
N ARG A 290 5.35 12.24 -11.67
CA ARG A 290 5.11 11.32 -12.79
C ARG A 290 6.36 10.57 -13.23
N ALA A 291 7.52 11.24 -13.22
CA ALA A 291 8.77 10.63 -13.65
C ALA A 291 9.34 9.66 -12.60
N GLN A 292 9.07 9.91 -11.32
CA GLN A 292 9.80 9.32 -10.22
C GLN A 292 8.95 8.35 -9.37
N GLU A 293 8.07 7.60 -10.03
CA GLU A 293 7.18 6.58 -9.41
C GLU A 293 7.95 5.58 -8.54
N SER A 294 9.11 5.10 -9.01
CA SER A 294 9.93 4.17 -8.26
C SER A 294 10.43 4.71 -6.92
N THR A 295 10.57 6.04 -6.76
CA THR A 295 11.01 6.65 -5.51
C THR A 295 9.85 6.74 -4.54
N TRP A 296 8.74 7.38 -4.91
CA TRP A 296 7.63 7.57 -3.97
C TRP A 296 6.84 6.28 -3.69
N MET A 297 6.94 5.25 -4.54
CA MET A 297 6.41 3.91 -4.23
C MET A 297 7.11 3.29 -3.02
N ARG A 298 8.37 3.66 -2.72
CA ARG A 298 9.07 3.22 -1.50
C ARG A 298 8.55 3.92 -0.24
N TRP A 299 7.91 5.07 -0.40
CA TRP A 299 7.27 5.78 0.71
C TRP A 299 5.90 5.20 1.06
N LYS A 300 5.39 4.25 0.26
CA LYS A 300 4.18 3.51 0.61
C LYS A 300 4.57 2.35 1.51
N PRO A 301 4.06 2.29 2.74
CA PRO A 301 4.21 1.10 3.55
C PRO A 301 3.49 -0.07 2.87
N GLU A 302 3.97 -1.28 3.09
CA GLU A 302 3.22 -2.48 2.74
C GLU A 302 1.93 -2.47 3.55
N ASP A 303 0.78 -2.46 2.87
CA ASP A 303 -0.51 -2.62 3.53
C ASP A 303 -0.48 -3.97 4.27
N PRO A 304 -0.72 -4.02 5.59
CA PRO A 304 -1.00 -5.30 6.22
C PRO A 304 -2.24 -5.86 5.52
N LYS A 305 -2.09 -7.05 4.93
CA LYS A 305 -3.17 -7.70 4.21
C LYS A 305 -4.38 -7.83 5.13
N GLU A 306 -5.56 -7.43 4.65
CA GLU A 306 -6.78 -7.57 5.43
C GLU A 306 -7.19 -9.04 5.51
N GLU A 307 -7.45 -9.55 6.71
CA GLU A 307 -7.94 -10.92 6.88
C GLU A 307 -9.40 -11.07 6.40
N VAL A 308 -9.63 -12.09 5.57
CA VAL A 308 -10.97 -12.49 5.09
C VAL A 308 -11.19 -13.98 5.34
N TYR A 309 -12.42 -14.36 5.68
CA TYR A 309 -12.69 -15.69 6.23
C TYR A 309 -13.68 -16.49 5.38
N ILE A 310 -13.37 -17.77 5.16
CA ILE A 310 -14.30 -18.78 4.64
C ILE A 310 -14.62 -19.78 5.75
N GLY A 311 -15.91 -19.99 6.00
CA GLY A 311 -16.39 -20.97 6.97
C GLY A 311 -16.43 -22.36 6.34
N GLY A 312 -15.45 -23.20 6.66
CA GLY A 312 -15.38 -24.57 6.18
C GLY A 312 -16.13 -25.55 7.06
N ILE A 313 -17.12 -26.25 6.49
CA ILE A 313 -17.85 -27.32 7.16
C ILE A 313 -17.44 -28.65 6.52
N PHE A 314 -16.64 -29.42 7.26
CA PHE A 314 -16.01 -30.65 6.77
C PHE A 314 -16.50 -31.86 7.57
N PRO A 315 -16.63 -33.04 6.94
CA PRO A 315 -16.97 -34.28 7.63
C PRO A 315 -15.72 -34.87 8.30
N LEU A 316 -15.23 -34.21 9.35
CA LEU A 316 -14.02 -34.63 10.07
C LEU A 316 -14.27 -35.90 10.88
N THR A 317 -15.51 -36.09 11.34
CA THR A 317 -15.99 -37.34 11.93
C THR A 317 -17.32 -37.77 11.31
N GLY A 318 -17.82 -38.95 11.69
CA GLY A 318 -19.11 -39.48 11.21
C GLY A 318 -19.07 -40.11 9.82
N MET A 319 -18.17 -39.66 8.93
CA MET A 319 -17.90 -40.31 7.65
C MET A 319 -16.62 -41.16 7.68
N GLY A 320 -16.49 -42.09 6.74
CA GLY A 320 -15.34 -42.98 6.64
C GLY A 320 -14.02 -42.23 6.33
N PRO A 321 -12.86 -42.88 6.50
CA PRO A 321 -11.53 -42.26 6.35
C PRO A 321 -11.30 -41.58 4.99
N SER A 322 -11.98 -42.01 3.93
CA SER A 322 -11.87 -41.46 2.58
C SER A 322 -12.20 -39.96 2.48
N TYR A 323 -12.93 -39.40 3.44
CA TYR A 323 -13.35 -37.99 3.43
C TYR A 323 -12.41 -37.06 4.21
N LEU A 324 -11.43 -37.60 4.95
CA LEU A 324 -10.52 -36.81 5.78
C LEU A 324 -9.54 -35.95 4.97
N GLY A 325 -9.33 -36.25 3.68
CA GLY A 325 -8.45 -35.50 2.80
C GLY A 325 -9.01 -34.13 2.35
N ILE A 326 -10.29 -33.87 2.57
CA ILE A 326 -10.96 -32.67 2.03
C ILE A 326 -10.53 -31.40 2.77
N ALA A 327 -10.50 -31.43 4.10
CA ALA A 327 -10.10 -30.25 4.88
C ALA A 327 -8.62 -29.88 4.65
N PRO A 328 -7.65 -30.83 4.65
CA PRO A 328 -6.28 -30.55 4.23
C PRO A 328 -6.17 -29.96 2.81
N ALA A 329 -6.96 -30.46 1.86
CA ALA A 329 -6.97 -29.91 0.50
C ALA A 329 -7.43 -28.44 0.47
N ALA A 330 -8.41 -28.07 1.29
CA ALA A 330 -8.87 -26.68 1.41
C ALA A 330 -7.80 -25.77 2.03
N LEU A 331 -7.05 -26.24 3.03
CA LEU A 331 -5.94 -25.50 3.63
C LEU A 331 -4.76 -25.34 2.65
N LEU A 332 -4.42 -26.39 1.89
CA LEU A 332 -3.41 -26.27 0.83
C LEU A 332 -3.81 -25.25 -0.24
N ALA A 333 -5.10 -25.19 -0.60
CA ALA A 333 -5.59 -24.17 -1.51
C ALA A 333 -5.50 -22.75 -0.93
N GLN A 334 -5.79 -22.59 0.37
CA GLN A 334 -5.57 -21.33 1.09
C GLN A 334 -4.12 -20.87 0.98
N ASP A 335 -3.17 -21.77 1.29
CA ASP A 335 -1.74 -21.44 1.27
C ASP A 335 -1.28 -21.04 -0.14
N HIS A 336 -1.75 -21.74 -1.17
CA HIS A 336 -1.45 -21.40 -2.57
C HIS A 336 -2.03 -20.05 -2.99
N ILE A 337 -3.23 -19.69 -2.51
CA ILE A 337 -3.85 -18.39 -2.79
C ILE A 337 -3.07 -17.27 -2.09
N ASN A 338 -2.77 -17.42 -0.80
CA ASN A 338 -2.06 -16.42 -0.01
C ASN A 338 -0.61 -16.23 -0.47
N GLY A 339 0.02 -17.31 -0.95
CA GLY A 339 1.36 -17.29 -1.54
C GLY A 339 1.43 -16.62 -2.92
N ASN A 340 0.30 -16.34 -3.58
CA ASN A 340 0.26 -15.68 -4.88
C ASN A 340 -0.18 -14.22 -4.77
N GLY A 341 0.78 -13.30 -4.94
CA GLY A 341 0.56 -11.86 -4.87
C GLY A 341 -0.38 -11.27 -5.94
N THR A 342 -0.78 -12.03 -6.97
CA THR A 342 -1.68 -11.52 -8.03
C THR A 342 -3.16 -11.84 -7.79
N ILE A 343 -3.48 -12.79 -6.92
CA ILE A 343 -4.87 -13.24 -6.72
C ILE A 343 -5.56 -12.34 -5.69
N LEU A 344 -4.97 -12.21 -4.50
CA LEU A 344 -5.45 -11.38 -3.40
C LEU A 344 -4.29 -10.49 -2.91
N PRO A 345 -3.97 -9.40 -3.63
CA PRO A 345 -2.81 -8.56 -3.31
C PRO A 345 -2.93 -7.93 -1.92
N ASN A 346 -4.15 -7.54 -1.53
CA ASN A 346 -4.41 -6.77 -0.30
C ASN A 346 -5.14 -7.58 0.77
N TYR A 347 -5.34 -8.89 0.57
CA TYR A 347 -6.11 -9.74 1.48
C TYR A 347 -5.38 -11.02 1.82
N GLU A 348 -5.58 -11.51 3.04
CA GLU A 348 -5.13 -12.81 3.50
C GLU A 348 -6.34 -13.69 3.79
N LEU A 349 -6.45 -14.79 3.05
CA LEU A 349 -7.57 -15.73 3.16
C LEU A 349 -7.35 -16.71 4.31
N THR A 350 -8.35 -16.88 5.17
CA THR A 350 -8.36 -17.90 6.22
C THR A 350 -9.58 -18.81 6.09
N VAL A 351 -9.33 -20.11 5.99
CA VAL A 351 -10.34 -21.17 5.97
C VAL A 351 -10.50 -21.73 7.38
N GLN A 352 -11.64 -21.47 7.99
CA GLN A 352 -11.99 -22.03 9.28
C GLN A 352 -12.52 -23.46 9.11
N GLN A 353 -12.34 -24.31 10.10
CA GLN A 353 -12.73 -25.72 10.05
C GLN A 353 -13.71 -26.04 11.17
N ASN A 354 -14.89 -26.51 10.81
CA ASN A 354 -15.87 -27.09 11.72
C ASN A 354 -16.30 -28.47 11.25
N ASP A 355 -16.44 -29.41 12.19
CA ASP A 355 -16.90 -30.76 11.91
C ASP A 355 -18.43 -30.79 11.71
N GLY A 356 -18.88 -31.04 10.48
CA GLY A 356 -20.29 -31.13 10.13
C GLY A 356 -20.91 -32.52 10.36
N GLN A 357 -20.10 -33.56 10.54
CA GLN A 357 -20.54 -34.94 10.85
C GLN A 357 -21.56 -35.57 9.89
N CYS A 358 -21.80 -34.97 8.72
CA CYS A 358 -22.95 -35.32 7.88
C CYS A 358 -24.29 -35.27 8.65
N ARG A 359 -24.41 -34.39 9.65
CA ARG A 359 -25.61 -34.18 10.47
C ARG A 359 -26.20 -32.77 10.33
N ALA A 360 -27.51 -32.67 10.13
CA ALA A 360 -28.18 -31.40 9.86
C ALA A 360 -28.10 -30.41 11.04
N ASP A 361 -28.19 -30.89 12.28
CA ASP A 361 -28.09 -30.06 13.49
C ASP A 361 -26.67 -29.50 13.68
N THR A 362 -25.65 -30.34 13.50
CA THR A 362 -24.24 -29.93 13.60
C THR A 362 -23.87 -28.92 12.51
N VAL A 363 -24.27 -29.18 11.26
CA VAL A 363 -24.06 -28.25 10.13
C VAL A 363 -24.72 -26.89 10.39
N MET A 364 -25.98 -26.88 10.85
CA MET A 364 -26.71 -25.64 11.13
C MET A 364 -26.05 -24.85 12.27
N LYS A 365 -25.61 -25.54 13.33
CA LYS A 365 -24.86 -24.92 14.44
C LYS A 365 -23.60 -24.22 13.91
N SER A 366 -22.81 -24.89 13.07
CA SER A 366 -21.58 -24.32 12.49
C SER A 366 -21.87 -23.11 11.60
N PHE A 367 -22.90 -23.18 10.75
CA PHE A 367 -23.32 -22.06 9.91
C PHE A 367 -23.69 -20.82 10.73
N ILE A 368 -24.49 -20.99 11.79
CA ILE A 368 -24.89 -19.90 12.68
C ILE A 368 -23.68 -19.33 13.42
N SER A 369 -22.77 -20.19 13.89
CA SER A 369 -21.52 -19.76 14.57
C SER A 369 -20.69 -18.85 13.68
N TYR A 370 -20.50 -19.22 12.40
CA TYR A 370 -19.75 -18.41 11.44
C TYR A 370 -20.38 -17.05 11.18
N TYR A 371 -21.70 -16.99 11.08
CA TYR A 371 -22.40 -15.73 10.85
C TYR A 371 -22.34 -14.78 12.05
N ILE A 372 -22.44 -15.30 13.28
CA ILE A 372 -22.48 -14.47 14.50
C ILE A 372 -21.08 -13.99 14.91
N GLN A 373 -20.07 -14.85 14.78
CA GLN A 373 -18.78 -14.61 15.42
C GLN A 373 -17.79 -13.87 14.52
N GLN A 374 -18.03 -13.79 13.20
CA GLN A 374 -17.03 -13.27 12.27
C GLN A 374 -17.54 -12.11 11.42
N THR A 375 -16.95 -10.93 11.59
CA THR A 375 -17.36 -9.68 10.93
C THR A 375 -16.91 -9.59 9.46
N ARG A 376 -16.13 -10.56 8.96
CA ARG A 376 -15.58 -10.62 7.59
C ARG A 376 -15.67 -12.00 6.94
N MET A 377 -16.79 -12.70 7.16
CA MET A 377 -17.09 -13.99 6.53
C MET A 377 -17.57 -13.78 5.09
N ILE A 378 -16.83 -14.30 4.10
CA ILE A 378 -17.17 -14.15 2.68
C ILE A 378 -18.07 -15.28 2.13
N GLY A 379 -18.13 -16.42 2.83
CA GLY A 379 -18.92 -17.57 2.38
C GLY A 379 -18.67 -18.85 3.16
N ILE A 380 -19.42 -19.89 2.83
CA ILE A 380 -19.31 -21.23 3.40
C ILE A 380 -18.76 -22.19 2.34
N LEU A 381 -17.74 -22.95 2.72
CA LEU A 381 -17.20 -24.05 1.93
C LEU A 381 -17.69 -25.38 2.53
N GLY A 382 -18.37 -26.18 1.71
CA GLY A 382 -19.13 -27.35 2.17
C GLY A 382 -20.57 -27.00 2.56
N PRO A 383 -21.29 -27.90 3.24
CA PRO A 383 -20.89 -29.26 3.65
C PRO A 383 -20.90 -30.29 2.52
N ALA A 384 -20.44 -31.50 2.83
CA ALA A 384 -20.32 -32.61 1.89
C ALA A 384 -21.67 -33.26 1.51
N CYS A 385 -22.56 -33.49 2.48
CA CYS A 385 -23.74 -34.33 2.30
C CYS A 385 -24.96 -33.54 1.81
N SER A 386 -25.61 -34.01 0.74
CA SER A 386 -26.76 -33.33 0.11
C SER A 386 -27.88 -32.96 1.08
N GLU A 387 -28.24 -33.89 1.99
CA GLU A 387 -29.33 -33.68 2.95
C GLU A 387 -29.01 -32.62 4.01
N THR A 388 -27.74 -32.44 4.37
CA THR A 388 -27.34 -31.47 5.40
C THR A 388 -27.04 -30.10 4.82
N VAL A 389 -26.70 -30.04 3.53
CA VAL A 389 -26.59 -28.78 2.78
C VAL A 389 -27.95 -28.10 2.62
N GLU A 390 -29.03 -28.86 2.39
CA GLU A 390 -30.34 -28.31 2.03
C GLU A 390 -30.83 -27.18 2.97
N PRO A 391 -30.82 -27.34 4.31
CA PRO A 391 -31.31 -26.31 5.21
C PRO A 391 -30.48 -25.03 5.12
N ILE A 392 -29.16 -25.14 5.08
CA ILE A 392 -28.27 -23.96 5.01
C ILE A 392 -28.33 -23.29 3.65
N ALA A 393 -28.46 -24.06 2.56
CA ALA A 393 -28.70 -23.54 1.23
C ALA A 393 -30.03 -22.75 1.17
N GLY A 394 -31.08 -23.25 1.84
CA GLY A 394 -32.37 -22.57 1.92
C GLY A 394 -32.31 -21.24 2.68
N VAL A 395 -31.56 -21.19 3.79
CA VAL A 395 -31.45 -19.95 4.59
C VAL A 395 -30.39 -18.97 4.08
N SER A 396 -29.42 -19.44 3.28
CA SER A 396 -28.31 -18.65 2.75
C SER A 396 -28.73 -17.32 2.09
N LYS A 397 -29.88 -17.30 1.40
CA LYS A 397 -30.45 -16.11 0.77
C LYS A 397 -30.82 -14.99 1.75
N HIS A 398 -31.14 -15.32 3.00
CA HIS A 398 -31.46 -14.35 4.03
C HIS A 398 -30.21 -13.70 4.63
N PHE A 399 -29.08 -14.41 4.57
CA PHE A 399 -27.78 -13.95 5.06
C PHE A 399 -26.87 -13.42 3.93
N ARG A 400 -27.32 -13.50 2.67
CA ARG A 400 -26.53 -13.17 1.46
C ARG A 400 -25.17 -13.87 1.43
N MET A 401 -25.12 -15.09 1.92
CA MET A 401 -23.88 -15.85 2.07
C MET A 401 -23.83 -16.96 1.03
N ALA A 402 -22.79 -16.97 0.19
CA ALA A 402 -22.60 -18.07 -0.76
C ALA A 402 -22.28 -19.37 -0.02
N VAL A 403 -22.94 -20.47 -0.41
CA VAL A 403 -22.65 -21.82 0.10
C VAL A 403 -22.17 -22.65 -1.06
N ILE A 404 -20.90 -23.07 -1.03
CA ILE A 404 -20.27 -23.83 -2.11
C ILE A 404 -19.96 -25.24 -1.62
N SER A 405 -20.79 -26.22 -2.01
CA SER A 405 -20.53 -27.62 -1.67
C SER A 405 -19.55 -28.27 -2.65
N TYR A 406 -18.60 -29.03 -2.12
CA TYR A 406 -17.65 -29.81 -2.92
C TYR A 406 -18.14 -31.22 -3.25
N SER A 407 -19.24 -31.71 -2.66
CA SER A 407 -19.68 -33.11 -2.78
C SER A 407 -21.20 -33.35 -2.76
N ALA A 408 -22.04 -32.31 -2.63
CA ALA A 408 -23.49 -32.51 -2.62
C ALA A 408 -24.09 -32.65 -4.03
N GLU A 409 -24.35 -33.88 -4.44
CA GLU A 409 -24.80 -34.23 -5.80
C GLU A 409 -26.32 -34.10 -6.02
N GLY A 410 -27.13 -33.96 -4.96
CA GLY A 410 -28.59 -34.03 -5.07
C GLY A 410 -29.16 -33.06 -6.11
N ALA A 411 -29.89 -33.58 -7.10
CA ALA A 411 -30.46 -32.78 -8.19
C ALA A 411 -31.47 -31.72 -7.70
N PHE A 412 -32.13 -31.94 -6.56
CA PHE A 412 -33.07 -30.98 -5.96
C PHE A 412 -32.40 -29.65 -5.56
N LEU A 413 -31.09 -29.63 -5.36
CA LEU A 413 -30.31 -28.41 -5.06
C LEU A 413 -30.08 -27.53 -6.30
N SER A 414 -30.42 -28.00 -7.51
CA SER A 414 -30.29 -27.25 -8.76
C SER A 414 -31.39 -26.18 -8.95
N ASP A 415 -32.43 -26.19 -8.11
CA ASP A 415 -33.51 -25.19 -8.12
C ASP A 415 -32.96 -23.80 -7.70
N ARG A 416 -32.78 -22.92 -8.69
CA ARG A 416 -32.23 -21.56 -8.50
C ARG A 416 -33.22 -20.60 -7.85
N GLU A 417 -34.52 -20.86 -7.93
CA GLU A 417 -35.52 -20.05 -7.22
C GLU A 417 -35.50 -20.38 -5.72
N LYS A 418 -35.34 -21.66 -5.38
CA LYS A 418 -35.28 -22.12 -4.00
C LYS A 418 -33.91 -21.86 -3.35
N TYR A 419 -32.81 -22.06 -4.08
CA TYR A 419 -31.43 -21.97 -3.59
C TYR A 419 -30.53 -21.01 -4.42
N PRO A 420 -30.83 -19.70 -4.43
CA PRO A 420 -30.11 -18.75 -5.30
C PRO A 420 -28.63 -18.54 -4.92
N PHE A 421 -28.24 -18.77 -3.66
CA PHE A 421 -26.86 -18.61 -3.18
C PHE A 421 -26.11 -19.95 -3.01
N PHE A 422 -26.68 -21.04 -3.50
CA PHE A 422 -26.03 -22.35 -3.48
C PHE A 422 -25.24 -22.60 -4.77
N PHE A 423 -24.02 -23.08 -4.60
CA PHE A 423 -23.15 -23.51 -5.69
C PHE A 423 -22.50 -24.83 -5.33
N ARG A 424 -21.99 -25.54 -6.34
CA ARG A 424 -21.21 -26.75 -6.14
C ARG A 424 -20.20 -26.98 -7.24
N THR A 425 -19.12 -27.68 -6.91
CA THR A 425 -18.10 -28.10 -7.88
C THR A 425 -18.37 -29.50 -8.44
N ILE A 426 -19.07 -30.36 -7.69
CA ILE A 426 -19.48 -31.69 -8.14
C ILE A 426 -20.68 -31.62 -9.08
N GLY A 427 -20.74 -32.57 -10.03
CA GLY A 427 -21.89 -32.73 -10.92
C GLY A 427 -23.15 -33.17 -10.17
N GLU A 428 -24.32 -32.91 -10.75
CA GLU A 428 -25.57 -33.43 -10.19
C GLU A 428 -25.76 -34.91 -10.50
N ASN A 429 -26.35 -35.66 -9.58
CA ASN A 429 -26.55 -37.10 -9.75
C ASN A 429 -27.61 -37.45 -10.81
N ARG A 430 -28.47 -36.50 -11.23
CA ARG A 430 -29.40 -36.73 -12.35
C ARG A 430 -28.67 -37.15 -13.63
N GLN A 431 -27.42 -36.75 -13.82
CA GLN A 431 -26.62 -37.12 -14.99
C GLN A 431 -26.46 -38.66 -15.15
N TYR A 432 -26.58 -39.43 -14.07
CA TYR A 432 -26.55 -40.90 -14.15
C TYR A 432 -27.69 -41.48 -15.00
N GLU A 433 -28.82 -40.79 -15.16
CA GLU A 433 -29.91 -41.25 -16.03
C GLU A 433 -29.44 -41.45 -17.47
N HIS A 434 -28.60 -40.56 -17.97
CA HIS A 434 -28.02 -40.66 -19.31
C HIS A 434 -26.98 -41.77 -19.42
N VAL A 435 -26.20 -41.99 -18.34
CA VAL A 435 -25.20 -43.06 -18.28
C VAL A 435 -25.88 -44.42 -18.33
N TYR A 436 -26.86 -44.66 -17.45
CA TYR A 436 -27.62 -45.92 -17.44
C TYR A 436 -28.36 -46.12 -18.77
N ALA A 437 -29.02 -45.08 -19.30
CA ALA A 437 -29.71 -45.17 -20.57
C ALA A 437 -28.81 -45.61 -21.73
N GLN A 438 -27.57 -45.14 -21.80
CA GLN A 438 -26.60 -45.56 -22.83
C GLN A 438 -26.00 -46.94 -22.54
N LEU A 439 -25.63 -47.21 -21.29
CA LEU A 439 -25.02 -48.47 -20.88
C LEU A 439 -25.96 -49.64 -21.12
N LEU A 440 -27.21 -49.52 -20.66
CA LEU A 440 -28.22 -50.58 -20.78
C LEU A 440 -28.54 -50.88 -22.25
N GLN A 441 -28.62 -49.85 -23.10
CA GLN A 441 -28.78 -50.03 -24.55
C GLN A 441 -27.61 -50.78 -25.17
N ARG A 442 -26.37 -50.37 -24.86
CA ARG A 442 -25.15 -51.01 -25.39
C ARG A 442 -25.04 -52.48 -24.98
N MET A 443 -25.51 -52.82 -23.77
CA MET A 443 -25.54 -54.19 -23.25
C MET A 443 -26.77 -54.99 -23.69
N ASN A 444 -27.68 -54.40 -24.47
CA ASN A 444 -28.96 -54.99 -24.86
C ASN A 444 -29.84 -55.43 -23.68
N TRP A 445 -29.75 -54.75 -22.53
CA TRP A 445 -30.56 -55.03 -21.35
C TRP A 445 -31.85 -54.20 -21.36
N ARG A 446 -32.99 -54.87 -21.45
CA ARG A 446 -34.32 -54.22 -21.54
C ARG A 446 -35.14 -54.23 -20.26
N ARG A 447 -34.70 -54.97 -19.23
CA ARG A 447 -35.41 -55.11 -17.95
C ARG A 447 -34.43 -54.84 -16.81
N VAL A 448 -34.70 -53.79 -16.05
CA VAL A 448 -33.83 -53.34 -14.95
C VAL A 448 -34.65 -53.11 -13.70
N ALA A 449 -34.12 -53.46 -12.54
CA ALA A 449 -34.67 -53.10 -11.24
C ALA A 449 -33.77 -52.08 -10.55
N ALA A 450 -34.32 -51.30 -9.65
CA ALA A 450 -33.58 -50.37 -8.81
C ALA A 450 -33.86 -50.63 -7.33
N LEU A 451 -32.82 -50.37 -6.54
CA LEU A 451 -32.79 -50.58 -5.12
C LEU A 451 -32.11 -49.39 -4.46
N THR A 452 -32.88 -48.54 -3.79
CA THR A 452 -32.37 -47.29 -3.21
C THR A 452 -32.71 -47.18 -1.73
N GLU A 453 -32.04 -46.28 -1.04
CA GLU A 453 -32.43 -45.87 0.31
C GLU A 453 -33.63 -44.90 0.27
N ASP A 454 -34.56 -45.05 1.22
CA ASP A 454 -35.72 -44.19 1.41
C ASP A 454 -35.36 -42.96 2.26
N GLY A 455 -36.07 -41.85 2.04
CA GLY A 455 -35.86 -40.61 2.78
C GLY A 455 -34.62 -39.80 2.39
N GLN A 456 -33.84 -40.23 1.39
CA GLN A 456 -32.82 -39.41 0.75
C GLN A 456 -33.37 -38.81 -0.55
N LYS A 457 -33.46 -37.47 -0.63
CA LYS A 457 -33.88 -36.78 -1.86
C LYS A 457 -32.86 -36.95 -2.97
N ALA A 458 -31.59 -37.17 -2.60
CA ALA A 458 -30.53 -37.43 -3.56
C ALA A 458 -30.84 -38.65 -4.44
N THR A 459 -31.45 -39.73 -3.93
CA THR A 459 -31.71 -40.95 -4.71
C THR A 459 -32.95 -40.85 -5.62
N GLU A 460 -33.68 -39.72 -5.60
CA GLU A 460 -34.89 -39.53 -6.41
C GLU A 460 -34.64 -39.50 -7.92
N TYR A 461 -33.39 -39.32 -8.37
CA TYR A 461 -33.05 -39.40 -9.80
C TYR A 461 -33.41 -40.74 -10.45
N ILE A 462 -33.43 -41.83 -9.69
CA ILE A 462 -33.89 -43.14 -10.18
C ILE A 462 -35.35 -43.10 -10.63
N SER A 463 -36.19 -42.33 -9.93
CA SER A 463 -37.59 -42.13 -10.33
C SER A 463 -37.71 -41.27 -11.60
N TYR A 464 -36.88 -40.24 -11.73
CA TYR A 464 -36.87 -39.37 -12.93
C TYR A 464 -36.36 -40.11 -14.18
N MET A 465 -35.44 -41.07 -14.00
CA MET A 465 -34.89 -41.90 -15.07
C MET A 465 -35.94 -42.81 -15.74
N GLU A 466 -37.05 -43.14 -15.08
CA GLU A 466 -38.06 -44.07 -15.61
C GLU A 466 -38.62 -43.63 -16.98
N THR A 467 -38.89 -42.33 -17.15
CA THR A 467 -39.38 -41.77 -18.42
C THR A 467 -38.36 -41.95 -19.54
N LEU A 468 -37.09 -41.62 -19.26
CA LEU A 468 -35.99 -41.73 -20.24
C LEU A 468 -35.73 -43.20 -20.63
N LEU A 469 -35.81 -44.13 -19.68
CA LEU A 469 -35.65 -45.56 -19.97
C LEU A 469 -36.80 -46.07 -20.84
N LYS A 470 -38.05 -45.67 -20.56
CA LYS A 470 -39.23 -46.04 -21.36
C LYS A 470 -39.09 -45.58 -22.81
N GLU A 471 -38.66 -44.35 -23.06
CA GLU A 471 -38.38 -43.82 -24.41
C GLU A 471 -37.37 -44.69 -25.19
N ARG A 472 -36.46 -45.35 -24.46
CA ARG A 472 -35.43 -46.23 -25.02
C ARG A 472 -35.82 -47.71 -25.03
N SER A 473 -37.10 -48.02 -24.81
CA SER A 473 -37.63 -49.39 -24.75
C SER A 473 -36.98 -50.24 -23.64
N ILE A 474 -36.64 -49.62 -22.51
CA ILE A 474 -36.13 -50.26 -21.30
C ILE A 474 -37.17 -50.09 -20.19
N GLU A 475 -37.53 -51.18 -19.52
CA GLU A 475 -38.53 -51.20 -18.45
C GLU A 475 -37.86 -51.26 -17.07
N LEU A 476 -38.23 -50.31 -16.19
CA LEU A 476 -37.93 -50.36 -14.77
C LEU A 476 -38.95 -51.26 -14.05
N ILE A 477 -38.63 -52.55 -13.91
CA ILE A 477 -39.58 -53.59 -13.45
C ILE A 477 -39.86 -53.56 -11.94
N SER A 478 -39.02 -52.86 -11.17
CA SER A 478 -39.18 -52.66 -9.74
C SER A 478 -38.29 -51.50 -9.30
N ASN A 479 -38.82 -50.57 -8.52
CA ASN A 479 -38.05 -49.57 -7.80
C ASN A 479 -38.39 -49.72 -6.31
N LYS A 480 -37.44 -50.26 -5.53
CA LYS A 480 -37.66 -50.52 -4.11
C LYS A 480 -36.81 -49.57 -3.27
N LYS A 481 -37.48 -48.91 -2.32
CA LYS A 481 -36.85 -48.02 -1.35
C LYS A 481 -36.81 -48.69 0.02
N PHE A 482 -35.65 -48.69 0.65
CA PHE A 482 -35.45 -49.22 1.99
C PHE A 482 -35.60 -48.13 3.06
N PRO A 483 -36.41 -48.32 4.10
CA PRO A 483 -36.47 -47.36 5.18
C PRO A 483 -35.09 -47.23 5.86
N ARG A 484 -34.67 -45.99 6.09
CA ARG A 484 -33.49 -45.68 6.89
C ARG A 484 -33.78 -45.96 8.35
N ASP A 485 -32.92 -46.71 9.04
CA ASP A 485 -33.11 -46.94 10.47
C ASP A 485 -32.85 -45.63 11.22
N ARG A 486 -33.90 -45.08 11.84
CA ARG A 486 -33.85 -43.84 12.62
C ARG A 486 -33.48 -44.12 14.07
N THR A 487 -32.35 -44.74 14.36
CA THR A 487 -31.94 -45.03 15.75
C THR A 487 -30.42 -45.00 15.95
N ASP A 488 -29.79 -43.85 15.76
CA ASP A 488 -28.48 -43.59 16.38
C ASP A 488 -28.59 -43.37 17.92
N THR A 489 -29.81 -43.38 18.49
CA THR A 489 -30.08 -43.14 19.91
C THR A 489 -30.34 -44.38 20.77
N GLU A 490 -30.35 -45.59 20.20
CA GLU A 490 -30.68 -46.82 20.96
C GLU A 490 -29.59 -47.90 20.88
N MET A 491 -28.32 -47.49 20.89
CA MET A 491 -27.18 -48.41 20.92
C MET A 491 -26.89 -48.98 22.33
N ASN A 492 -27.90 -49.12 23.21
CA ASN A 492 -27.75 -49.68 24.56
C ASN A 492 -28.86 -50.66 25.00
N GLN A 493 -29.69 -51.17 24.08
CA GLN A 493 -30.60 -52.28 24.38
C GLN A 493 -30.55 -53.38 23.29
N PRO A 494 -30.11 -54.61 23.61
CA PRO A 494 -30.04 -55.71 22.66
C PRO A 494 -31.41 -56.40 22.53
N THR A 495 -32.42 -55.68 22.05
CA THR A 495 -33.75 -56.26 21.81
C THR A 495 -34.39 -55.65 20.56
N GLN A 496 -34.56 -56.49 19.51
CA GLN A 496 -35.39 -56.33 18.31
C GLN A 496 -34.90 -55.51 17.09
N THR A 497 -33.93 -54.61 17.21
CA THR A 497 -33.43 -53.80 16.06
C THR A 497 -32.53 -54.58 15.09
N HIS A 498 -31.70 -55.51 15.59
CA HIS A 498 -30.80 -56.31 14.74
C HIS A 498 -31.53 -57.23 13.73
N THR A 499 -32.77 -57.62 14.03
CA THR A 499 -33.59 -58.49 13.17
C THR A 499 -34.20 -57.73 11.98
N LEU A 500 -34.54 -56.45 12.13
CA LEU A 500 -35.11 -55.64 11.04
C LEU A 500 -34.08 -55.30 9.96
N PHE A 501 -32.84 -55.01 10.36
CA PHE A 501 -31.73 -54.67 9.45
C PHE A 501 -31.39 -55.78 8.44
N ALA A 502 -31.52 -57.06 8.80
CA ALA A 502 -31.30 -58.18 7.88
C ALA A 502 -32.59 -58.62 7.16
N TYR A 503 -33.74 -58.51 7.83
CA TYR A 503 -35.01 -59.02 7.32
C TYR A 503 -35.52 -58.21 6.13
N LEU A 504 -35.37 -56.88 6.17
CA LEU A 504 -35.79 -56.00 5.09
C LEU A 504 -35.00 -56.30 3.80
N PRO A 505 -33.66 -56.14 3.72
CA PRO A 505 -32.85 -56.49 2.53
C PRO A 505 -33.21 -57.83 1.90
N LYS A 506 -33.38 -58.86 2.73
CA LYS A 506 -33.80 -60.19 2.29
C LYS A 506 -35.16 -60.19 1.60
N GLN A 507 -36.18 -59.51 2.14
CA GLN A 507 -37.51 -59.45 1.53
C GLN A 507 -37.52 -58.76 0.17
N TYR A 508 -36.81 -57.63 0.02
CA TYR A 508 -36.75 -56.95 -1.28
C TYR A 508 -35.97 -57.75 -2.30
N LEU A 509 -34.88 -58.43 -1.90
CA LEU A 509 -34.16 -59.35 -2.79
C LEU A 509 -35.04 -60.53 -3.24
N LEU A 510 -35.90 -61.06 -2.35
CA LEU A 510 -36.88 -62.09 -2.72
C LEU A 510 -37.94 -61.58 -3.70
N ASP A 511 -38.42 -60.34 -3.56
CA ASP A 511 -39.32 -59.69 -4.53
C ASP A 511 -38.62 -59.49 -5.89
N LEU A 512 -37.36 -59.06 -5.90
CA LEU A 512 -36.58 -58.93 -7.13
C LEU A 512 -36.37 -60.30 -7.80
N LYS A 513 -36.11 -61.34 -7.01
CA LYS A 513 -35.99 -62.73 -7.48
C LYS A 513 -37.30 -63.24 -8.08
N SER A 514 -38.45 -62.99 -7.44
CA SER A 514 -39.75 -63.43 -7.94
C SER A 514 -40.12 -62.76 -9.28
N LYS A 515 -39.71 -61.51 -9.48
CA LYS A 515 -39.86 -60.76 -10.74
C LYS A 515 -38.83 -61.15 -11.82
N SER A 516 -37.94 -62.10 -11.52
CA SER A 516 -36.82 -62.50 -12.38
C SER A 516 -35.92 -61.31 -12.79
N ALA A 517 -35.66 -60.39 -11.86
CA ALA A 517 -34.75 -59.27 -12.07
C ALA A 517 -33.30 -59.77 -12.15
N LYS A 518 -32.63 -59.52 -13.28
CA LYS A 518 -31.21 -59.90 -13.50
C LYS A 518 -30.26 -58.72 -13.40
N ILE A 519 -30.73 -57.52 -13.75
CA ILE A 519 -29.96 -56.28 -13.73
C ILE A 519 -30.55 -55.41 -12.63
N ILE A 520 -29.75 -55.05 -11.63
CA ILE A 520 -30.16 -54.29 -10.45
C ILE A 520 -29.23 -53.09 -10.32
N ILE A 521 -29.80 -51.89 -10.32
CA ILE A 521 -29.10 -50.65 -9.95
C ILE A 521 -29.27 -50.50 -8.43
N ALA A 522 -28.17 -50.50 -7.69
CA ALA A 522 -28.18 -50.31 -6.25
C ALA A 522 -27.51 -48.97 -5.91
N ASP A 523 -28.26 -48.07 -5.28
CA ASP A 523 -27.78 -46.77 -4.80
C ASP A 523 -28.06 -46.68 -3.28
N VAL A 524 -27.06 -47.12 -2.51
CA VAL A 524 -27.17 -47.38 -1.07
C VAL A 524 -25.84 -47.09 -0.38
N ASP A 525 -25.88 -46.73 0.91
CA ASP A 525 -24.68 -46.56 1.74
C ASP A 525 -23.86 -47.87 1.88
N ASP A 526 -22.55 -47.73 2.11
CA ASP A 526 -21.60 -48.83 2.30
C ASP A 526 -22.06 -49.87 3.32
N LYS A 527 -22.67 -49.45 4.43
CA LYS A 527 -23.16 -50.39 5.46
C LYS A 527 -24.29 -51.25 4.92
N VAL A 528 -25.23 -50.64 4.18
CA VAL A 528 -26.38 -51.31 3.58
C VAL A 528 -25.95 -52.20 2.43
N ALA A 529 -24.99 -51.75 1.61
CA ALA A 529 -24.40 -52.54 0.53
C ALA A 529 -23.82 -53.87 1.04
N ARG A 530 -23.11 -53.86 2.18
CA ARG A 530 -22.57 -55.09 2.80
C ARG A 530 -23.67 -56.07 3.21
N VAL A 531 -24.77 -55.58 3.77
CA VAL A 531 -25.92 -56.41 4.15
C VAL A 531 -26.62 -56.97 2.92
N ILE A 532 -26.87 -56.14 1.90
CA ILE A 532 -27.48 -56.57 0.62
C ILE A 532 -26.64 -57.66 -0.03
N MET A 533 -25.32 -57.49 -0.13
CA MET A 533 -24.42 -58.48 -0.74
C MET A 533 -24.40 -59.79 0.05
N CYS A 534 -24.40 -59.72 1.39
CA CYS A 534 -24.46 -60.90 2.25
C CYS A 534 -25.77 -61.69 2.06
N GLU A 535 -26.92 -61.02 2.04
CA GLU A 535 -28.21 -61.66 1.80
C GLU A 535 -28.36 -62.16 0.35
N ALA A 536 -27.84 -61.42 -0.63
CA ALA A 536 -27.82 -61.85 -2.04
C ALA A 536 -26.99 -63.12 -2.25
N TYR A 537 -25.88 -63.27 -1.54
CA TYR A 537 -25.09 -64.50 -1.54
C TYR A 537 -25.89 -65.68 -0.95
N LYS A 538 -26.52 -65.50 0.21
CA LYS A 538 -27.35 -66.53 0.87
C LYS A 538 -28.55 -66.96 0.02
N LEU A 539 -29.13 -66.05 -0.77
CA LEU A 539 -30.28 -66.30 -1.63
C LEU A 539 -29.90 -66.87 -3.01
N GLU A 540 -28.61 -67.09 -3.27
CA GLU A 540 -28.07 -67.51 -4.58
C GLU A 540 -28.51 -66.57 -5.71
N THR A 541 -28.58 -65.26 -5.45
CA THR A 541 -28.92 -64.22 -6.44
C THR A 541 -27.69 -63.50 -6.98
N THR A 542 -26.50 -64.04 -6.72
CA THR A 542 -25.22 -63.62 -7.31
C THR A 542 -24.82 -64.62 -8.40
N ALA A 543 -24.08 -64.17 -9.41
CA ALA A 543 -23.57 -65.07 -10.44
C ALA A 543 -22.63 -66.10 -9.79
N ARG A 544 -22.85 -67.39 -10.05
CA ARG A 544 -21.83 -68.41 -9.73
C ARG A 544 -20.67 -68.19 -10.71
N PRO A 545 -19.42 -68.09 -10.24
CA PRO A 545 -18.29 -68.05 -11.16
C PRO A 545 -18.33 -69.33 -11.99
N GLU A 546 -18.44 -69.18 -13.32
CA GLU A 546 -18.18 -70.28 -14.25
C GLU A 546 -16.70 -70.65 -14.07
N LEU A 547 -16.45 -71.83 -13.50
CA LEU A 547 -15.13 -72.43 -13.36
C LEU A 547 -14.73 -73.15 -14.65
#